data_AF-A0A955NUS4-F1
#
_entry.id   AF-A0A955NUS4-F1
#
_cell.length_a   1.000
_cell.length_b   1.000
_cell.length_c   1.000
_cell.angle_alpha   90.00
_cell.angle_beta   90.00
_cell.angle_gamma   90.00
#
_symmetry.space_group_name_H-M   'P 1'
#
loop_
_entity.id
_entity.type
_entity.pdbx_description
1 polymer ?
#
loop_
_entity_poly.entity_id
_entity_poly.type
_entity_poly.pdbx_seq_one_letter_code
_entity_poly.pdbx_strand_id
1 'polypeptide(L)'
;SYEYCIMCHNPMGSDIPFRDPATDPVTINFKDMIHKIHTGEELNTPYTVIGFGGSEHDYTEVLFPGQRNRCDICHVDDSYELPTPSSAANTIVENASGVVVTDITPMIAACTSCHDSEDALAHTESFLAINGGAENCAECHGKGAQWSVERVHAN
;
A
#
# COMPACT_ATOMS: atom_id res chain seq x y z
N SER A 1 7.46 -16.00 -12.04
CA SER A 1 6.30 -15.16 -12.38
C SER A 1 5.76 -14.57 -11.08
N TYR A 2 5.22 -13.35 -11.07
CA TYR A 2 4.86 -12.63 -9.83
C TYR A 2 3.60 -13.19 -9.15
N GLU A 3 2.82 -13.99 -9.88
CA GLU A 3 1.58 -14.62 -9.44
C GLU A 3 1.80 -15.54 -8.23
N TYR A 4 2.96 -16.18 -8.13
CA TYR A 4 3.32 -16.99 -6.97
C TYR A 4 3.47 -16.15 -5.69
N CYS A 5 3.93 -14.90 -5.81
CA CYS A 5 4.04 -13.98 -4.68
C CYS A 5 2.64 -13.63 -4.16
N ILE A 6 1.73 -13.27 -5.06
CA ILE A 6 0.37 -12.81 -4.72
C ILE A 6 -0.47 -13.89 -4.05
N MET A 7 -0.17 -15.19 -4.24
CA MET A 7 -0.88 -16.24 -3.52
C MET A 7 -0.79 -16.10 -1.99
N CYS A 8 0.36 -15.65 -1.48
CA CYS A 8 0.59 -15.45 -0.05
C CYS A 8 0.57 -13.97 0.35
N HIS A 9 1.19 -13.11 -0.47
CA HIS A 9 1.19 -11.67 -0.32
C HIS A 9 -0.09 -11.07 -0.89
N ASN A 10 -1.21 -11.39 -0.25
CA ASN A 10 -2.56 -11.03 -0.69
C ASN A 10 -3.19 -9.99 0.25
N PRO A 11 -4.40 -9.49 -0.03
CA PRO A 11 -5.03 -8.45 0.77
C PRO A 11 -5.26 -8.79 2.26
N MET A 12 -5.33 -10.08 2.63
CA MET A 12 -5.42 -10.55 4.02
C MET A 12 -4.06 -10.94 4.63
N GLY A 13 -2.97 -10.82 3.87
CA GLY A 13 -1.64 -11.24 4.29
C GLY A 13 -1.04 -10.23 5.27
N SER A 14 -0.62 -10.72 6.44
CA SER A 14 0.16 -9.95 7.41
C SER A 14 1.29 -10.80 8.00
N ASP A 15 2.17 -10.14 8.75
CA ASP A 15 3.26 -10.81 9.46
C ASP A 15 2.86 -11.35 10.85
N ILE A 16 1.55 -11.35 11.16
CA ILE A 16 1.02 -11.87 12.42
C ILE A 16 1.46 -13.30 12.77
N PRO A 17 1.71 -14.23 11.83
CA PRO A 17 2.15 -15.59 12.22
C PRO A 17 3.53 -15.63 12.88
N PHE A 18 4.34 -14.58 12.74
CA PHE A 18 5.72 -14.54 13.23
C PHE A 18 5.99 -13.40 14.21
N ARG A 19 5.13 -12.37 14.22
CA ARG A 19 5.26 -11.21 15.10
C ARG A 19 4.88 -11.53 16.55
N ASP A 20 5.48 -10.79 17.49
CA ASP A 20 5.06 -10.81 18.90
C ASP A 20 3.58 -10.40 19.02
N PRO A 21 2.72 -11.23 19.64
CA PRO A 21 1.31 -10.91 19.88
C PRO A 21 1.04 -9.58 20.60
N ALA A 22 2.02 -9.02 21.30
CA ALA A 22 1.93 -7.74 22.00
C ALA A 22 2.15 -6.52 21.08
N THR A 23 2.51 -6.72 19.81
CA THR A 23 2.77 -5.65 18.84
C THR A 23 1.81 -5.75 17.66
N ASP A 24 1.45 -4.61 17.08
CA ASP A 24 0.55 -4.61 15.93
C ASP A 24 1.26 -5.16 14.69
N PRO A 25 0.64 -6.13 13.98
CA PRO A 25 1.16 -6.65 12.73
C PRO A 25 1.07 -5.65 11.60
N VAL A 26 1.94 -5.83 10.61
CA VAL A 26 1.94 -5.05 9.38
C VAL A 26 1.46 -5.91 8.22
N THR A 27 0.84 -5.27 7.24
CA THR A 27 0.45 -5.93 6.00
C THR A 27 1.68 -6.43 5.24
N ILE A 28 1.55 -7.60 4.62
CA ILE A 28 2.46 -8.11 3.60
C ILE A 28 1.73 -8.28 2.26
N ASN A 29 0.58 -7.63 2.08
CA ASN A 29 -0.11 -7.57 0.79
C ASN A 29 0.83 -7.03 -0.29
N PHE A 30 0.88 -7.67 -1.45
CA PHE A 30 1.97 -7.50 -2.41
C PHE A 30 2.16 -6.05 -2.86
N LYS A 31 1.08 -5.35 -3.23
CA LYS A 31 1.16 -3.94 -3.66
C LYS A 31 1.69 -3.04 -2.54
N ASP A 32 1.20 -3.24 -1.31
CA ASP A 32 1.54 -2.44 -0.15
C ASP A 32 3.00 -2.66 0.25
N MET A 33 3.42 -3.92 0.36
CA MET A 33 4.77 -4.32 0.73
C MET A 33 5.80 -3.81 -0.27
N ILE A 34 5.57 -4.01 -1.58
CA ILE A 34 6.51 -3.56 -2.61
C ILE A 34 6.63 -2.03 -2.61
N HIS A 35 5.53 -1.30 -2.52
CA HIS A 35 5.58 0.16 -2.45
C HIS A 35 6.30 0.65 -1.18
N LYS A 36 6.02 0.06 -0.02
CA LYS A 36 6.67 0.45 1.25
C LYS A 36 8.16 0.16 1.25
N ILE A 37 8.59 -1.02 0.78
CA ILE A 37 10.02 -1.38 0.68
C ILE A 37 10.78 -0.36 -0.19
N HIS A 38 10.21 0.02 -1.33
CA HIS A 38 10.89 0.93 -2.26
C HIS A 38 10.69 2.41 -1.93
N THR A 39 9.76 2.75 -1.03
CA THR A 39 9.72 4.10 -0.42
C THR A 39 10.75 4.19 0.70
N GLY A 40 10.90 3.14 1.50
CA GLY A 40 12.01 2.97 2.43
C GLY A 40 12.18 4.14 3.40
N GLU A 41 13.35 4.77 3.38
CA GLU A 41 13.71 5.89 4.29
C GLU A 41 12.80 7.12 4.19
N GLU A 42 12.05 7.22 3.11
CA GLU A 42 11.17 8.36 2.82
C GLU A 42 9.75 8.15 3.34
N LEU A 43 9.45 7.00 3.97
CA LEU A 43 8.21 6.77 4.68
C LEU A 43 8.17 7.61 5.97
N ASN A 44 7.00 8.14 6.29
CA ASN A 44 6.75 8.76 7.60
C ASN A 44 6.51 7.69 8.68
N THR A 45 5.98 6.54 8.30
CA THR A 45 5.70 5.40 9.18
C THR A 45 6.70 4.27 8.91
N PRO A 46 7.54 3.90 9.90
CA PRO A 46 8.48 2.78 9.77
C PRO A 46 7.82 1.48 9.29
N TYR A 47 8.48 0.77 8.37
CA TYR A 47 8.02 -0.52 7.85
C TYR A 47 9.02 -1.63 8.12
N THR A 48 8.72 -2.44 9.14
CA THR A 48 9.51 -3.61 9.54
C THR A 48 8.62 -4.84 9.52
N VAL A 49 9.04 -5.90 8.83
CA VAL A 49 8.30 -7.17 8.71
C VAL A 49 9.00 -8.26 9.52
N ILE A 50 8.25 -9.03 10.31
CA ILE A 50 8.79 -10.20 11.01
C ILE A 50 8.55 -11.46 10.18
N GLY A 51 9.63 -12.12 9.78
CA GLY A 51 9.64 -13.31 8.95
C GLY A 51 9.77 -14.61 9.73
N PHE A 52 9.91 -15.70 8.98
CA PHE A 52 10.02 -17.05 9.53
C PHE A 52 11.16 -17.18 10.55
N GLY A 53 10.87 -17.78 11.70
CA GLY A 53 11.84 -17.94 12.79
C GLY A 53 12.13 -16.64 13.55
N GLY A 54 11.30 -15.60 13.40
CA GLY A 54 11.48 -14.31 14.06
C GLY A 54 12.53 -13.43 13.37
N SER A 55 12.81 -13.66 12.09
CA SER A 55 13.78 -12.85 11.35
C SER A 55 13.22 -11.45 11.11
N GLU A 56 13.92 -10.44 11.60
CA GLU A 56 13.53 -9.04 11.40
C GLU A 56 13.98 -8.55 10.01
N HIS A 57 13.04 -7.99 9.25
CA HIS A 57 13.28 -7.33 7.98
C HIS A 57 12.91 -5.85 8.11
N ASP A 58 13.91 -5.04 8.46
CA ASP A 58 13.79 -3.59 8.58
C ASP A 58 14.02 -2.92 7.21
N TYR A 59 13.03 -2.17 6.73
CA TYR A 59 13.09 -1.43 5.47
C TYR A 59 13.21 0.08 5.66
N THR A 60 13.38 0.57 6.89
CA THR A 60 13.38 1.99 7.24
C THR A 60 14.58 2.78 6.72
N GLU A 61 15.67 2.11 6.33
CA GLU A 61 16.85 2.75 5.74
C GLU A 61 17.05 2.35 4.26
N VAL A 62 16.04 1.75 3.64
CA VAL A 62 16.16 1.34 2.23
C VAL A 62 16.16 2.56 1.33
N LEU A 63 17.22 2.67 0.54
CA LEU A 63 17.38 3.64 -0.53
C LEU A 63 17.07 3.00 -1.87
N PHE A 64 15.97 3.41 -2.51
CA PHE A 64 15.66 2.94 -3.85
C PHE A 64 16.60 3.58 -4.89
N PRO A 65 17.34 2.80 -5.69
CA PRO A 65 18.32 3.35 -6.63
C PRO A 65 17.67 4.06 -7.84
N GLY A 66 16.38 3.82 -8.09
CA GLY A 66 15.60 4.44 -9.16
C GLY A 66 14.83 5.67 -8.67
N GLN A 67 14.14 6.33 -9.61
CA GLN A 67 13.17 7.37 -9.27
C GLN A 67 11.89 6.70 -8.80
N ARG A 68 11.54 6.80 -7.51
CA ARG A 68 10.36 6.12 -6.94
C ARG A 68 9.03 6.51 -7.59
N ASN A 69 8.96 7.71 -8.17
CA ASN A 69 7.79 8.20 -8.91
C ASN A 69 7.76 7.75 -10.39
N ARG A 70 8.78 7.04 -10.89
CA ARG A 70 8.74 6.40 -12.22
C ARG A 70 8.01 5.06 -12.13
N CYS A 71 6.68 5.12 -12.18
CA CYS A 71 5.79 3.96 -12.06
C CYS A 71 6.11 2.86 -13.09
N ASP A 72 6.58 3.26 -14.27
CA ASP A 72 6.93 2.38 -15.40
C ASP A 72 8.18 1.51 -15.18
N ILE A 73 8.91 1.71 -14.08
CA ILE A 73 9.97 0.77 -13.67
C ILE A 73 9.39 -0.61 -13.33
N CYS A 74 8.18 -0.65 -12.74
CA CYS A 74 7.53 -1.88 -12.29
C CYS A 74 6.20 -2.14 -13.00
N HIS A 75 5.38 -1.10 -13.20
CA HIS A 75 4.07 -1.21 -13.84
C HIS A 75 4.21 -1.23 -15.36
N VAL A 76 3.53 -2.17 -15.99
CA VAL A 76 3.44 -2.30 -17.46
C VAL A 76 2.08 -1.81 -17.96
N ASP A 77 2.00 -1.38 -19.23
CA ASP A 77 0.75 -1.00 -19.92
C ASP A 77 -0.17 -0.07 -19.12
N ASP A 78 0.41 0.97 -18.49
CA ASP A 78 -0.29 1.93 -17.62
C ASP A 78 -1.07 1.27 -16.47
N SER A 79 -0.67 0.09 -15.99
CA SER A 79 -1.34 -0.65 -14.90
C SER A 79 -1.33 0.06 -13.53
N TYR A 80 -0.73 1.25 -13.44
CA TYR A 80 -0.79 2.14 -12.28
C TYR A 80 -1.98 3.12 -12.35
N GLU A 81 -2.71 3.18 -13.46
CA GLU A 81 -3.82 4.11 -13.63
C GLU A 81 -5.07 3.71 -12.83
N LEU A 82 -5.88 4.72 -12.50
CA LEU A 82 -7.15 4.54 -11.81
C LEU A 82 -8.34 4.55 -12.79
N PRO A 83 -9.44 3.84 -12.46
CA PRO A 83 -9.67 3.08 -11.22
C PRO A 83 -8.94 1.73 -11.18
N THR A 84 -8.64 1.23 -9.98
CA THR A 84 -8.17 -0.15 -9.81
C THR A 84 -9.20 -1.16 -10.30
N PRO A 85 -8.80 -2.40 -10.65
CA PRO A 85 -9.75 -3.45 -11.03
C PRO A 85 -10.85 -3.64 -9.97
N SER A 86 -12.09 -3.88 -10.40
CA SER A 86 -13.24 -4.08 -9.49
C SER A 86 -13.10 -5.32 -8.61
N SER A 87 -12.17 -6.22 -8.93
CA SER A 87 -11.82 -7.39 -8.13
C SER A 87 -10.81 -7.11 -7.02
N ALA A 88 -10.26 -5.89 -6.94
CA ALA A 88 -9.32 -5.52 -5.88
C ALA A 88 -10.06 -5.50 -4.53
N ALA A 89 -9.49 -6.19 -3.54
CA ALA A 89 -10.04 -6.26 -2.19
C ALA A 89 -9.27 -5.35 -1.23
N ASN A 90 -9.94 -4.96 -0.14
CA ASN A 90 -9.34 -4.15 0.92
C ASN A 90 -8.11 -4.86 1.51
N THR A 91 -7.10 -4.08 1.87
CA THR A 91 -6.01 -4.57 2.70
C THR A 91 -6.53 -4.69 4.13
N ILE A 92 -6.62 -5.92 4.63
CA ILE A 92 -7.09 -6.25 5.98
C ILE A 92 -5.93 -6.83 6.79
N VAL A 93 -5.77 -6.35 8.01
CA VAL A 93 -4.83 -6.90 8.98
C VAL A 93 -5.55 -7.20 10.29
N GLU A 94 -5.41 -8.42 10.78
CA GLU A 94 -5.88 -8.85 12.10
C GLU A 94 -4.72 -8.99 13.08
N ASN A 95 -4.93 -8.58 14.34
CA ASN A 95 -3.98 -8.86 15.42
C ASN A 95 -4.10 -10.31 15.93
N ALA A 96 -3.28 -10.68 16.91
CA ALA A 96 -3.24 -12.05 17.46
C ALA A 96 -4.57 -12.53 18.09
N SER A 97 -5.48 -11.60 18.42
CA SER A 97 -6.81 -11.91 18.96
C SER A 97 -7.88 -12.05 17.86
N GLY A 98 -7.51 -11.91 16.59
CA GLY A 98 -8.45 -11.90 15.45
C GLY A 98 -9.23 -10.60 15.32
N VAL A 99 -8.80 -9.51 15.96
CA VAL A 99 -9.43 -8.19 15.80
C VAL A 99 -8.79 -7.51 14.59
N VAL A 100 -9.63 -7.01 13.69
CA VAL A 100 -9.20 -6.20 12.55
C VAL A 100 -8.64 -4.87 13.06
N VAL A 101 -7.34 -4.65 12.83
CA VAL A 101 -6.60 -3.43 13.19
C VAL A 101 -6.28 -2.55 11.98
N THR A 102 -6.44 -3.10 10.77
CA THR A 102 -6.33 -2.35 9.52
C THR A 102 -7.42 -2.84 8.58
N ASP A 103 -8.21 -1.91 8.03
CA ASP A 103 -9.15 -2.14 6.93
C ASP A 103 -9.07 -0.92 6.02
N ILE A 104 -8.32 -1.05 4.92
CA ILE A 104 -8.06 0.04 3.99
C ILE A 104 -8.50 -0.38 2.60
N THR A 105 -9.31 0.46 1.96
CA THR A 105 -9.83 0.22 0.61
C THR A 105 -8.70 0.18 -0.43
N PRO A 106 -8.90 -0.49 -1.59
CA PRO A 106 -7.80 -0.87 -2.46
C PRO A 106 -6.99 0.28 -3.06
N MET A 107 -7.64 1.37 -3.48
CA MET A 107 -6.93 2.52 -4.06
C MET A 107 -6.17 3.28 -2.97
N ILE A 108 -6.79 3.49 -1.80
CA ILE A 108 -6.14 4.16 -0.66
C ILE A 108 -4.91 3.36 -0.22
N ALA A 109 -5.04 2.04 -0.05
CA ALA A 109 -3.93 1.18 0.33
C ALA A 109 -2.76 1.25 -0.66
N ALA A 110 -3.05 1.33 -1.97
CA ALA A 110 -2.01 1.47 -3.00
C ALA A 110 -1.27 2.81 -2.89
N CYS A 111 -2.00 3.91 -2.69
CA CYS A 111 -1.45 5.27 -2.61
C CYS A 111 -0.69 5.54 -1.30
N THR A 112 -1.28 5.15 -0.16
CA THR A 112 -0.72 5.42 1.18
C THR A 112 0.42 4.47 1.56
N SER A 113 0.76 3.53 0.67
CA SER A 113 1.98 2.74 0.79
C SER A 113 3.24 3.54 0.43
N CYS A 114 3.10 4.68 -0.24
CA CYS A 114 4.17 5.68 -0.42
C CYS A 114 3.79 7.05 0.18
N HIS A 115 2.51 7.45 0.10
CA HIS A 115 1.98 8.72 0.61
C HIS A 115 1.36 8.54 2.00
N ASP A 116 2.20 8.36 3.00
CA ASP A 116 1.80 8.02 4.37
C ASP A 116 1.87 9.20 5.36
N SER A 117 1.95 10.43 4.85
CA SER A 117 1.89 11.62 5.71
C SER A 117 0.49 11.82 6.29
N GLU A 118 0.40 12.46 7.46
CA GLU A 118 -0.87 12.73 8.14
C GLU A 118 -1.86 13.50 7.23
N ASP A 119 -1.38 14.48 6.45
CA ASP A 119 -2.20 15.24 5.51
C ASP A 119 -2.74 14.37 4.36
N ALA A 120 -1.94 13.43 3.85
CA ALA A 120 -2.37 12.51 2.79
C ALA A 120 -3.41 11.52 3.31
N LEU A 121 -3.20 10.99 4.52
CA LEU A 121 -4.16 10.11 5.19
C LEU A 121 -5.49 10.84 5.45
N ALA A 122 -5.45 12.04 6.02
CA ALA A 122 -6.62 12.87 6.28
C ALA A 122 -7.38 13.23 4.98
N HIS A 123 -6.67 13.48 3.88
CA HIS A 123 -7.27 13.65 2.56
C HIS A 123 -8.07 12.40 2.17
N THR A 124 -7.48 11.21 2.21
CA THR A 124 -8.16 9.97 1.81
C THR A 124 -9.38 9.63 2.70
N GLU A 125 -9.26 9.81 4.01
CA GLU A 125 -10.35 9.55 4.98
C GLU A 125 -11.55 10.48 4.75
N SER A 126 -11.28 11.76 4.46
CA SER A 126 -12.33 12.74 4.21
C SER A 126 -13.19 12.38 2.99
N PHE A 127 -12.56 11.90 1.92
CA PHE A 127 -13.27 11.49 0.70
C PHE A 127 -14.09 10.22 0.90
N LEU A 128 -13.55 9.22 1.61
CA LEU A 128 -14.32 8.03 1.99
C LEU A 128 -15.56 8.41 2.82
N ALA A 129 -15.39 9.26 3.83
CA ALA A 129 -16.47 9.66 4.74
C ALA A 129 -17.62 10.36 3.99
N ILE A 130 -17.30 11.27 3.06
CA ILE A 130 -18.30 11.99 2.27
C ILE A 130 -19.00 11.09 1.25
N ASN A 131 -18.31 10.07 0.73
CA ASN A 131 -18.85 9.17 -0.30
C ASN A 131 -19.40 7.85 0.25
N GLY A 132 -19.76 7.81 1.55
CA GLY A 132 -20.37 6.63 2.18
C GLY A 132 -19.48 5.39 2.18
N GLY A 133 -18.16 5.58 2.25
CA GLY A 133 -17.15 4.52 2.25
C GLY A 133 -16.71 4.04 0.87
N ALA A 134 -17.18 4.65 -0.23
CA ALA A 134 -16.76 4.29 -1.58
C ALA A 134 -15.60 5.18 -2.08
N GLU A 135 -14.66 4.58 -2.81
CA GLU A 135 -13.56 5.30 -3.45
C GLU A 135 -14.02 5.99 -4.75
N ASN A 136 -13.73 7.28 -4.88
CA ASN A 136 -13.93 8.06 -6.11
C ASN A 136 -12.62 8.73 -6.59
N CYS A 137 -11.48 8.15 -6.21
CA CYS A 137 -10.14 8.69 -6.49
C CYS A 137 -9.91 8.98 -7.98
N ALA A 138 -10.49 8.15 -8.86
CA ALA A 138 -10.36 8.28 -10.31
C ALA A 138 -10.93 9.59 -10.88
N GLU A 139 -11.83 10.28 -10.17
CA GLU A 139 -12.36 11.59 -10.59
C GLU A 139 -11.25 12.65 -10.70
N CYS A 140 -10.26 12.60 -9.80
CA CYS A 140 -9.16 13.56 -9.75
C CYS A 140 -7.82 12.94 -10.19
N HIS A 141 -7.60 11.68 -9.87
CA HIS A 141 -6.34 10.96 -10.07
C HIS A 141 -6.40 9.93 -11.20
N GLY A 142 -7.54 9.76 -11.88
CA GLY A 142 -7.68 8.87 -13.03
C GLY A 142 -7.06 9.44 -14.31
N LYS A 143 -6.88 8.56 -15.30
CA LYS A 143 -6.23 8.90 -16.58
C LYS A 143 -6.88 10.12 -17.24
N GLY A 144 -6.06 11.12 -17.57
CA GLY A 144 -6.48 12.36 -18.23
C GLY A 144 -7.08 13.43 -17.29
N ALA A 145 -7.35 13.12 -16.03
CA ALA A 145 -7.79 14.09 -15.03
C ALA A 145 -6.70 15.14 -14.73
N GLN A 146 -7.09 16.27 -14.14
CA GLN A 146 -6.15 17.38 -13.85
C GLN A 146 -4.95 16.91 -13.00
N TRP A 147 -5.20 16.03 -12.03
CA TRP A 147 -4.20 15.51 -11.09
C TRP A 147 -3.99 14.00 -11.26
N SER A 148 -4.07 13.52 -12.51
CA SER A 148 -3.88 12.10 -12.83
C SER A 148 -2.54 11.57 -12.31
N VAL A 149 -2.48 10.27 -11.99
CA VAL A 149 -1.24 9.62 -11.54
C VAL A 149 -0.09 9.93 -12.49
N GLU A 150 -0.31 9.78 -13.81
CA GLU A 150 0.68 10.14 -14.84
C GLU A 150 1.15 11.60 -14.73
N ARG A 151 0.26 12.58 -14.56
CA ARG A 151 0.63 14.00 -14.59
C ARG A 151 1.41 14.43 -13.35
N VAL A 152 1.04 13.93 -12.18
CA VAL A 152 1.67 14.34 -10.91
C VAL A 152 2.95 13.56 -10.61
N HIS A 153 3.19 12.45 -11.32
CA HIS A 153 4.42 11.67 -11.24
C HIS A 153 5.26 11.74 -12.54
N ALA A 154 4.86 12.54 -13.52
CA ALA A 154 5.63 12.76 -14.74
C ALA A 154 6.96 13.45 -14.42
N ASN A 155 8.06 12.85 -14.89
CA ASN A 155 9.41 13.42 -14.89
C ASN A 155 9.86 13.70 -16.32
#